data_AF-A0A7S2H552-F1
#
_entry.id   AF-A0A7S2H552-F1
#
_cell.length_a   1.000
_cell.length_b   1.000
_cell.length_c   1.000
_cell.angle_alpha   90.00
_cell.angle_beta   90.00
_cell.angle_gamma   90.00
#
_symmetry.space_group_name_H-M   'P 1'
#
loop_
_entity.id
_entity.type
_entity.pdbx_description
1 polymer ?
#
loop_
_entity_poly.entity_id
_entity_poly.type
_entity_poly.pdbx_seq_one_letter_code
_entity_poly.pdbx_strand_id
1 'polypeptide(L)'
;HATRDDSSPEVVLYQQDLHDAMNPHGLLMAYAEAQVKPVISDFDTFTIGSMGMSYGRMPADQVQLLHWALDHTEEVLKSPDQRGWMARWLEILKVEARKGFHPKLPEFGFGDPTSYGLISKVVGATKVCGAVRHGAECFNFYFPQELDEEFLVVWDGFTHHPPWLSFKEPELRQFLLQRAKDGYCFPINPVWPLRDPGWYEVLHALKANGAESANLAAWFEPRVMERIEAIHTAHPGGFLSKTGYDKMRREVSSIRNTMDLSGIEMADIMYEDVRLEARKRWRRARQALILKARLAAQRKAMGTSAPATETEQEAGSSNRCRTDPNAT
;
A
#
# COMPACT_ATOMS: atom_id res chain seq x y z
N HIS A 1 19.62 18.67 -0.68
CA HIS A 1 18.80 17.45 -0.74
C HIS A 1 19.52 16.34 0.00
N ALA A 2 18.78 15.50 0.72
CA ALA A 2 19.30 14.29 1.34
C ALA A 2 19.90 13.39 0.25
N THR A 3 21.09 12.89 0.50
CA THR A 3 21.88 12.05 -0.40
C THR A 3 22.07 10.73 0.32
N ARG A 4 21.45 9.65 -0.17
CA ARG A 4 21.65 8.31 0.40
C ARG A 4 23.13 7.96 0.38
N ASP A 5 23.84 8.25 1.46
CA ASP A 5 25.14 7.65 1.77
C ASP A 5 24.93 6.15 2.05
N ASP A 6 25.97 5.40 2.42
CA ASP A 6 25.85 3.95 2.66
C ASP A 6 25.01 3.57 3.92
N SER A 7 24.26 4.52 4.49
CA SER A 7 23.35 4.30 5.62
C SER A 7 21.88 4.28 5.19
N SER A 8 21.05 3.57 5.94
CA SER A 8 19.58 3.70 5.84
C SER A 8 19.16 4.89 6.71
N PRO A 9 18.85 6.07 6.13
CA PRO A 9 18.60 7.25 6.93
C PRO A 9 17.30 7.13 7.74
N GLU A 10 17.34 7.61 8.98
CA GLU A 10 16.13 7.72 9.79
C GLU A 10 15.28 8.89 9.29
N VAL A 11 13.97 8.65 9.20
CA VAL A 11 12.98 9.69 8.89
C VAL A 11 12.75 10.55 10.13
N VAL A 12 13.01 11.85 10.03
CA VAL A 12 12.91 12.80 11.14
C VAL A 12 12.08 14.03 10.74
N LEU A 13 11.64 14.79 11.75
CA LEU A 13 11.06 16.11 11.56
C LEU A 13 12.15 17.18 11.74
N TYR A 14 12.27 18.08 10.77
CA TYR A 14 13.20 19.20 10.78
C TYR A 14 12.43 20.51 11.00
N GLN A 15 12.76 21.25 12.04
CA GLN A 15 12.20 22.58 12.29
C GLN A 15 12.95 23.62 11.45
N GLN A 16 12.31 24.12 10.39
CA GLN A 16 12.86 25.15 9.50
C GLN A 16 12.68 26.56 10.07
N ASP A 17 11.70 26.79 10.94
CA ASP A 17 11.47 28.10 11.55
C ASP A 17 12.56 28.39 12.60
N LEU A 18 13.49 29.27 12.23
CA LEU A 18 14.61 29.69 13.08
C LEU A 18 14.19 30.69 14.17
N HIS A 19 12.98 31.25 14.09
CA HIS A 19 12.48 32.27 14.99
C HIS A 19 11.48 31.73 16.01
N ASP A 20 10.75 30.68 15.66
CA ASP A 20 9.83 29.98 16.55
C ASP A 20 10.00 28.46 16.45
N ALA A 21 10.81 27.90 17.34
CA ALA A 21 11.07 26.46 17.39
C ALA A 21 9.80 25.60 17.64
N MET A 22 8.73 26.21 18.15
CA MET A 22 7.45 25.54 18.42
C MET A 22 6.42 25.78 17.32
N ASN A 23 6.74 26.53 16.26
CA ASN A 23 5.84 26.75 15.14
C ASN A 23 5.60 25.42 14.39
N PRO A 24 4.38 24.85 14.44
CA PRO A 24 4.10 23.59 13.76
C PRO A 24 4.14 23.71 12.24
N HIS A 25 3.99 24.92 11.69
CA HIS A 25 4.04 25.16 10.24
C HIS A 25 5.47 25.16 9.68
N GLY A 26 6.50 25.21 10.54
CA GLY A 26 7.90 25.11 10.13
C GLY A 26 8.44 23.68 10.10
N LEU A 27 7.63 22.67 10.45
CA LEU A 27 8.05 21.27 10.46
C LEU A 27 8.08 20.69 9.04
N LEU A 28 9.26 20.22 8.62
CA LEU A 28 9.48 19.52 7.37
C LEU A 28 9.86 18.06 7.61
N MET A 29 9.47 17.18 6.69
CA MET A 29 10.04 15.83 6.62
C MET A 29 11.51 15.93 6.17
N ALA A 30 12.38 15.21 6.87
CA ALA A 30 13.82 15.20 6.62
C ALA A 30 14.39 13.80 6.80
N TYR A 31 15.54 13.55 6.17
CA TYR A 31 16.33 12.36 6.42
C TYR A 31 17.55 12.73 7.26
N ALA A 32 17.79 11.94 8.31
CA ALA A 32 18.97 12.04 9.17
C ALA A 32 20.10 11.16 8.61
N GLU A 33 20.93 11.75 7.76
CA GLU A 33 22.15 11.14 7.21
C GLU A 33 23.38 11.70 7.94
N ALA A 34 24.50 11.93 7.24
CA ALA A 34 25.60 12.73 7.77
C ALA A 34 25.16 14.16 8.17
N GLN A 35 24.07 14.65 7.57
CA GLN A 35 23.40 15.89 7.92
C GLN A 35 21.88 15.66 7.86
N VAL A 36 21.11 16.39 8.68
CA VAL A 36 19.64 16.40 8.57
C VAL A 36 19.26 17.33 7.43
N LYS A 37 18.66 16.79 6.37
CA LYS A 37 18.24 17.58 5.21
C LYS A 37 16.76 17.34 4.91
N PRO A 38 15.98 18.41 4.68
CA PRO A 38 14.61 18.27 4.21
C PRO A 38 14.54 17.45 2.91
N VAL A 39 13.49 16.65 2.80
CA VAL A 39 13.20 15.83 1.63
C VAL A 39 12.41 16.66 0.62
N ILE A 40 12.66 16.41 -0.66
CA ILE A 40 11.80 16.84 -1.76
C ILE A 40 11.33 15.61 -2.52
N SER A 41 10.19 15.74 -3.18
CA SER A 41 9.65 14.71 -4.08
C SER A 41 10.69 14.38 -5.18
N ASP A 42 10.81 13.09 -5.49
CA ASP A 42 11.60 12.57 -6.61
C ASP A 42 10.79 12.51 -7.90
N PHE A 43 11.43 12.06 -8.96
CA PHE A 43 10.77 11.70 -10.20
C PHE A 43 10.42 10.22 -10.16
N ASP A 44 9.12 9.96 -10.14
CA ASP A 44 8.57 8.62 -10.26
C ASP A 44 8.62 8.19 -11.72
N THR A 45 9.37 7.12 -11.99
CA THR A 45 9.46 6.61 -13.36
C THR A 45 8.16 5.92 -13.71
N PHE A 46 7.42 6.40 -14.69
CA PHE A 46 6.15 5.78 -15.07
C PHE A 46 6.33 4.41 -15.78
N THR A 47 7.02 4.43 -16.92
CA THR A 47 7.45 3.23 -17.67
C THR A 47 8.68 3.55 -18.53
N ILE A 48 9.35 2.53 -19.06
CA ILE A 48 10.50 2.65 -19.96
C ILE A 48 10.21 1.87 -21.24
N GLY A 49 10.17 2.56 -22.38
CA GLY A 49 10.01 1.96 -23.69
C GLY A 49 11.30 1.81 -24.46
N SER A 50 11.40 0.72 -25.23
CA SER A 50 12.57 0.43 -26.07
C SER A 50 12.18 -0.34 -27.34
N MET A 51 13.05 -0.32 -28.34
CA MET A 51 12.95 -1.16 -29.54
C MET A 51 14.08 -2.18 -29.54
N GLY A 52 13.76 -3.46 -29.74
CA GLY A 52 14.77 -4.53 -29.89
C GLY A 52 15.54 -4.88 -28.60
N MET A 53 15.16 -4.37 -27.44
CA MET A 53 15.68 -4.87 -26.17
C MET A 53 15.00 -6.18 -25.80
N SER A 54 15.71 -7.07 -25.10
CA SER A 54 15.12 -8.27 -24.51
C SER A 54 14.96 -8.10 -23.00
N TYR A 55 13.76 -8.39 -22.51
CA TYR A 55 13.46 -8.29 -21.08
C TYR A 55 13.57 -9.65 -20.40
N GLY A 56 14.12 -9.64 -19.18
CA GLY A 56 14.18 -10.84 -18.35
C GLY A 56 12.79 -11.24 -17.89
N ARG A 57 12.60 -12.54 -17.58
CA ARG A 57 11.34 -12.99 -16.98
C ARG A 57 11.17 -12.39 -15.58
N MET A 58 9.94 -12.06 -15.23
CA MET A 58 9.58 -11.62 -13.88
C MET A 58 9.98 -12.66 -12.83
N PRO A 59 10.56 -12.24 -11.69
CA PRO A 59 10.79 -13.11 -10.55
C PRO A 59 9.50 -13.78 -10.05
N ALA A 60 9.58 -15.04 -9.61
CA ALA A 60 8.40 -15.84 -9.29
C ALA A 60 7.57 -15.26 -8.13
N ASP A 61 8.21 -14.63 -7.15
CA ASP A 61 7.57 -13.91 -6.05
C ASP A 61 6.82 -12.65 -6.55
N GLN A 62 7.37 -11.95 -7.53
CA GLN A 62 6.68 -10.83 -8.17
C GLN A 62 5.51 -11.28 -9.04
N VAL A 63 5.60 -12.43 -9.72
CA VAL A 63 4.47 -13.03 -10.45
C VAL A 63 3.33 -13.40 -9.48
N GLN A 64 3.65 -13.92 -8.30
CA GLN A 64 2.63 -14.18 -7.26
C GLN A 64 1.98 -12.88 -6.79
N LEU A 65 2.77 -11.83 -6.58
CA LEU A 65 2.26 -10.50 -6.23
C LEU A 65 1.38 -9.91 -7.34
N LEU A 66 1.69 -10.20 -8.61
CA LEU A 66 0.90 -9.81 -9.76
C LEU A 66 -0.50 -10.46 -9.71
N HIS A 67 -0.57 -11.77 -9.50
CA HIS A 67 -1.86 -12.47 -9.32
C HIS A 67 -2.65 -11.91 -8.13
N TRP A 68 -1.97 -11.66 -7.01
CA TRP A 68 -2.57 -11.02 -5.83
C TRP A 68 -3.17 -9.65 -6.16
N ALA A 69 -2.47 -8.81 -6.93
CA ALA A 69 -2.96 -7.51 -7.35
C ALA A 69 -4.19 -7.62 -8.27
N LEU A 70 -4.21 -8.61 -9.17
CA LEU A 70 -5.35 -8.87 -10.05
C LEU A 70 -6.58 -9.35 -9.29
N ASP A 71 -6.42 -10.23 -8.30
CA ASP A 71 -7.52 -10.72 -7.49
C ASP A 71 -8.19 -9.58 -6.71
N HIS A 72 -7.40 -8.72 -6.08
CA HIS A 72 -7.93 -7.56 -5.37
C HIS A 72 -8.48 -6.47 -6.31
N THR A 73 -7.91 -6.32 -7.51
CA THR A 73 -8.50 -5.46 -8.54
C THR A 73 -9.89 -5.96 -8.91
N GLU A 74 -10.07 -7.26 -9.12
CA GLU A 74 -11.38 -7.84 -9.42
C GLU A 74 -12.38 -7.65 -8.25
N GLU A 75 -11.95 -7.82 -7.00
CA GLU A 75 -12.78 -7.53 -5.82
C GLU A 75 -13.26 -6.07 -5.80
N VAL A 76 -12.37 -5.13 -6.13
CA VAL A 76 -12.69 -3.71 -6.22
C VAL A 76 -13.72 -3.46 -7.33
N LEU A 77 -13.54 -4.06 -8.50
CA LEU A 77 -14.46 -3.88 -9.64
C LEU A 77 -15.84 -4.54 -9.40
N LYS A 78 -15.90 -5.67 -8.69
CA LYS A 78 -17.15 -6.37 -8.33
C LYS A 78 -18.06 -5.59 -7.37
N SER A 79 -17.51 -4.64 -6.61
CA SER A 79 -18.25 -3.92 -5.58
C SER A 79 -18.21 -2.39 -5.74
N PRO A 80 -18.89 -1.80 -6.75
CA PRO A 80 -18.79 -0.36 -7.01
C PRO A 80 -19.28 0.52 -5.85
N ASP A 81 -18.44 1.47 -5.45
CA ASP A 81 -18.60 2.37 -4.29
C ASP A 81 -18.39 3.85 -4.73
N GLN A 82 -18.71 4.81 -3.86
CA GLN A 82 -18.42 6.24 -3.99
C GLN A 82 -16.97 6.60 -3.67
N ARG A 83 -16.25 5.72 -2.94
CA ARG A 83 -14.82 5.94 -2.63
C ARG A 83 -13.96 5.80 -3.88
N GLY A 84 -12.96 6.67 -4.02
CA GLY A 84 -11.93 6.61 -5.06
C GLY A 84 -11.04 5.37 -4.94
N TRP A 85 -10.22 5.11 -5.95
CA TRP A 85 -9.42 3.87 -6.04
C TRP A 85 -8.48 3.74 -4.84
N MET A 86 -7.74 4.80 -4.52
CA MET A 86 -6.77 4.80 -3.43
C MET A 86 -7.40 4.46 -2.08
N ALA A 87 -8.55 5.05 -1.77
CA ALA A 87 -9.25 4.80 -0.51
C ALA A 87 -9.71 3.34 -0.38
N ARG A 88 -10.07 2.70 -1.50
CA ARG A 88 -10.48 1.29 -1.52
C ARG A 88 -9.28 0.36 -1.43
N TRP A 89 -8.19 0.69 -2.13
CA TRP A 89 -6.96 -0.07 -2.10
C TRP A 89 -6.27 -0.02 -0.73
N LEU A 90 -6.29 1.14 -0.06
CA LEU A 90 -5.80 1.27 1.32
C LEU A 90 -6.53 0.34 2.30
N GLU A 91 -7.83 0.09 2.11
CA GLU A 91 -8.56 -0.86 2.95
C GLU A 91 -8.12 -2.31 2.68
N ILE A 92 -7.83 -2.67 1.42
CA ILE A 92 -7.23 -3.96 1.08
C ILE A 92 -5.89 -4.11 1.80
N LEU A 93 -5.00 -3.11 1.69
CA LEU A 93 -3.71 -3.13 2.37
C LEU A 93 -3.83 -3.28 3.88
N LYS A 94 -4.78 -2.58 4.52
CA LYS A 94 -5.04 -2.73 5.97
C LYS A 94 -5.51 -4.13 6.33
N VAL A 95 -6.36 -4.74 5.51
CA VAL A 95 -6.85 -6.11 5.74
C VAL A 95 -5.71 -7.12 5.58
N GLU A 96 -4.93 -7.01 4.51
CA GLU A 96 -3.82 -7.93 4.22
C GLU A 96 -2.66 -7.77 5.21
N ALA A 97 -2.33 -6.54 5.62
CA ALA A 97 -1.37 -6.29 6.69
C ALA A 97 -1.77 -6.96 8.02
N ARG A 98 -3.08 -6.95 8.37
CA ARG A 98 -3.57 -7.67 9.56
C ARG A 98 -3.47 -9.20 9.43
N LYS A 99 -3.43 -9.72 8.20
CA LYS A 99 -3.15 -11.13 7.91
C LYS A 99 -1.65 -11.43 7.88
N GLY A 100 -0.80 -10.42 8.05
CA GLY A 100 0.65 -10.53 8.03
C GLY A 100 1.24 -10.57 6.61
N PHE A 101 0.48 -10.19 5.59
CA PHE A 101 0.98 -10.12 4.22
C PHE A 101 1.75 -8.82 4.01
N HIS A 102 3.07 -8.95 3.86
CA HIS A 102 4.00 -7.85 3.57
C HIS A 102 5.03 -8.37 2.56
N PRO A 103 4.88 -8.08 1.25
CA PRO A 103 5.85 -8.53 0.27
C PRO A 103 7.22 -7.90 0.57
N LYS A 104 8.29 -8.68 0.38
CA LYS A 104 9.64 -8.17 0.52
C LYS A 104 9.90 -7.20 -0.64
N LEU A 105 9.99 -5.92 -0.32
CA LEU A 105 10.30 -4.91 -1.33
C LEU A 105 11.79 -4.96 -1.68
N PRO A 106 12.16 -5.05 -2.97
CA PRO A 106 13.54 -4.88 -3.40
C PRO A 106 14.01 -3.42 -3.21
N GLU A 107 15.32 -3.19 -3.25
CA GLU A 107 15.93 -1.88 -2.98
C GLU A 107 15.36 -0.75 -3.84
N PHE A 108 15.19 -1.01 -5.14
CA PHE A 108 14.58 -0.07 -6.09
C PHE A 108 13.15 -0.48 -6.44
N GLY A 109 12.44 -1.20 -5.57
CA GLY A 109 11.11 -1.70 -5.88
C GLY A 109 11.09 -2.87 -6.86
N PHE A 110 9.89 -3.22 -7.33
CA PHE A 110 9.67 -4.38 -8.20
C PHE A 110 10.11 -4.09 -9.64
N GLY A 111 10.33 -5.15 -10.41
CA GLY A 111 10.80 -5.07 -11.78
C GLY A 111 11.36 -6.38 -12.30
N ASP A 112 11.31 -6.54 -13.62
CA ASP A 112 12.08 -7.57 -14.30
C ASP A 112 13.59 -7.27 -14.23
N PRO A 113 14.48 -8.26 -14.40
CA PRO A 113 15.93 -8.06 -14.29
C PRO A 113 16.49 -6.95 -15.20
N THR A 114 15.93 -6.77 -16.40
CA THR A 114 16.39 -5.76 -17.36
C THR A 114 15.95 -4.37 -16.89
N SER A 115 14.66 -4.17 -16.60
CA SER A 115 14.13 -2.90 -16.11
C SER A 115 14.77 -2.50 -14.78
N TYR A 116 14.94 -3.45 -13.85
CA TYR A 116 15.60 -3.22 -12.57
C TYR A 116 17.05 -2.74 -12.75
N GLY A 117 17.80 -3.37 -13.67
CA GLY A 117 19.16 -2.96 -14.00
C GLY A 117 19.25 -1.55 -14.62
N LEU A 118 18.27 -1.17 -15.45
CA LEU A 118 18.17 0.18 -16.00
C LEU A 118 17.92 1.22 -14.90
N ILE A 119 16.92 0.99 -14.06
CA ILE A 119 16.60 1.88 -12.93
C ILE A 119 17.78 2.03 -12.00
N SER A 120 18.47 0.93 -11.64
CA SER A 120 19.65 0.98 -10.76
C SER A 120 20.72 1.94 -11.31
N LYS A 121 20.93 1.98 -12.63
CA LYS A 121 21.84 2.94 -13.28
C LYS A 121 21.33 4.37 -13.23
N VAL A 122 20.02 4.59 -13.43
CA VAL A 122 19.40 5.93 -13.35
C VAL A 122 19.51 6.48 -11.92
N VAL A 123 19.13 5.68 -10.92
CA VAL A 123 19.28 6.02 -9.50
C VAL A 123 20.74 6.34 -9.19
N GLY A 124 21.68 5.50 -9.63
CA GLY A 124 23.11 5.75 -9.47
C GLY A 124 23.59 7.06 -10.12
N ALA A 125 23.14 7.36 -11.34
CA ALA A 125 23.48 8.60 -12.06
C ALA A 125 22.90 9.85 -11.37
N THR A 126 21.74 9.73 -10.72
CA THR A 126 21.09 10.82 -9.99
C THR A 126 21.42 10.83 -8.49
N LYS A 127 22.30 9.95 -8.00
CA LYS A 127 22.57 9.77 -6.56
C LYS A 127 22.92 11.08 -5.84
N VAL A 128 23.64 11.99 -6.53
CA VAL A 128 24.08 13.28 -5.97
C VAL A 128 22.91 14.23 -5.65
N CYS A 129 21.79 14.12 -6.36
CA CYS A 129 20.61 14.96 -6.16
C CYS A 129 19.39 14.19 -5.62
N GLY A 130 19.40 12.86 -5.72
CA GLY A 130 18.28 12.01 -5.32
C GLY A 130 17.05 12.18 -6.20
N ALA A 131 17.25 12.53 -7.48
CA ALA A 131 16.15 12.84 -8.39
C ALA A 131 15.34 11.60 -8.80
N VAL A 132 15.92 10.41 -8.83
CA VAL A 132 15.18 9.15 -8.99
C VAL A 132 15.65 8.20 -7.88
N ARG A 133 14.72 7.60 -7.13
CA ARG A 133 15.07 6.76 -5.97
C ARG A 133 14.47 5.37 -6.00
N HIS A 134 13.53 5.09 -6.89
CA HIS A 134 12.90 3.78 -7.01
C HIS A 134 12.56 3.40 -8.45
N GLY A 135 12.03 2.19 -8.58
CA GLY A 135 11.62 1.54 -9.81
C GLY A 135 10.37 2.13 -10.41
N ALA A 136 10.05 1.62 -11.59
CA ALA A 136 8.97 2.17 -12.40
C ALA A 136 7.58 1.75 -11.89
N GLU A 137 6.61 2.66 -11.98
CA GLU A 137 5.23 2.47 -11.54
C GLU A 137 4.51 1.33 -12.28
N CYS A 138 4.96 1.00 -13.50
CA CYS A 138 4.50 -0.19 -14.22
C CYS A 138 4.74 -1.51 -13.45
N PHE A 139 5.60 -1.53 -12.44
CA PHE A 139 5.85 -2.68 -11.55
C PHE A 139 5.30 -2.51 -10.13
N ASN A 140 4.63 -1.40 -9.81
CA ASN A 140 4.06 -1.15 -8.49
C ASN A 140 2.77 -1.99 -8.29
N PHE A 141 2.94 -3.30 -8.07
CA PHE A 141 1.84 -4.25 -7.93
C PHE A 141 1.21 -4.25 -6.54
N TYR A 142 2.02 -3.93 -5.51
CA TYR A 142 1.55 -3.90 -4.13
C TYR A 142 0.65 -2.69 -3.87
N PHE A 143 0.98 -1.53 -4.47
CA PHE A 143 0.22 -0.30 -4.32
C PHE A 143 0.02 0.44 -5.64
N PRO A 144 -0.76 -0.11 -6.60
CA PRO A 144 -1.05 0.52 -7.88
C PRO A 144 -1.76 1.87 -7.69
N GLN A 145 -1.01 2.96 -7.74
CA GLN A 145 -1.51 4.33 -7.57
C GLN A 145 -2.37 4.77 -8.77
N GLU A 146 -3.28 5.72 -8.52
CA GLU A 146 -4.00 6.43 -9.58
C GLU A 146 -3.01 7.12 -10.52
N LEU A 147 -3.33 7.18 -11.81
CA LEU A 147 -2.47 7.84 -12.80
C LEU A 147 -2.45 9.36 -12.56
N ASP A 148 -1.27 9.96 -12.72
CA ASP A 148 -1.14 11.41 -12.71
C ASP A 148 -1.85 12.06 -13.90
N GLU A 149 -2.13 13.35 -13.77
CA GLU A 149 -2.75 14.14 -14.85
C GLU A 149 -1.74 14.47 -15.95
N GLU A 150 -0.46 14.61 -15.60
CA GLU A 150 0.62 15.07 -16.48
C GLU A 150 1.88 14.20 -16.34
N PHE A 151 2.54 13.94 -17.46
CA PHE A 151 3.72 13.09 -17.56
C PHE A 151 4.80 13.77 -18.36
N LEU A 152 6.06 13.58 -17.96
CA LEU A 152 7.23 13.99 -18.74
C LEU A 152 7.73 12.81 -19.57
N VAL A 153 7.74 12.96 -20.89
CA VAL A 153 8.29 11.95 -21.81
C VAL A 153 9.63 12.44 -22.34
N VAL A 154 10.67 11.63 -22.15
CA VAL A 154 11.99 11.84 -22.75
C VAL A 154 12.14 10.86 -23.91
N TRP A 155 12.30 11.35 -25.13
CA TRP A 155 12.37 10.50 -26.33
C TRP A 155 13.26 11.13 -27.39
N ASP A 156 14.20 10.36 -27.94
CA ASP A 156 15.19 10.79 -28.93
C ASP A 156 14.58 11.13 -30.31
N GLY A 157 13.37 10.67 -30.60
CA GLY A 157 12.61 11.08 -31.79
C GLY A 157 12.06 12.51 -31.72
N PHE A 158 12.19 13.19 -30.59
CA PHE A 158 11.84 14.60 -30.46
C PHE A 158 12.94 15.52 -31.02
N THR A 159 12.54 16.56 -31.77
CA THR A 159 13.47 17.47 -32.45
C THR A 159 13.92 18.67 -31.60
N HIS A 160 13.44 18.82 -30.37
CA HIS A 160 13.79 19.91 -29.47
C HIS A 160 14.93 19.50 -28.50
N HIS A 161 15.62 20.49 -27.94
CA HIS A 161 16.71 20.28 -26.99
C HIS A 161 16.44 21.03 -25.68
N PRO A 162 16.48 20.35 -24.52
CA PRO A 162 16.56 18.89 -24.34
C PRO A 162 15.34 18.12 -24.92
N PRO A 163 15.46 16.83 -25.29
CA PRO A 163 14.41 16.09 -26.02
C PRO A 163 13.32 15.54 -25.08
N TRP A 164 12.54 16.42 -24.47
CA TRP A 164 11.40 16.05 -23.63
C TRP A 164 10.17 16.95 -23.80
N LEU A 165 8.99 16.35 -23.65
CA LEU A 165 7.69 17.04 -23.64
C LEU A 165 6.82 16.59 -22.48
N SER A 166 5.96 17.49 -22.01
CA SER A 166 4.87 17.17 -21.10
C SER A 166 3.65 16.70 -21.88
N PHE A 167 3.01 15.64 -21.39
CA PHE A 167 1.79 15.06 -21.94
C PHE A 167 0.73 14.94 -20.85
N LYS A 168 -0.53 15.21 -21.17
CA LYS A 168 -1.64 14.77 -20.32
C LYS A 168 -1.85 13.26 -20.46
N GLU A 169 -2.47 12.61 -19.48
CA GLU A 169 -2.73 11.16 -19.53
C GLU A 169 -3.30 10.67 -20.88
N PRO A 170 -4.35 11.28 -21.46
CA PRO A 170 -4.90 10.78 -22.73
C PRO A 170 -3.94 10.95 -23.91
N GLU A 171 -3.09 11.98 -23.87
CA GLU A 171 -2.09 12.28 -24.89
C GLU A 171 -0.91 11.31 -24.78
N LEU A 172 -0.46 11.01 -23.55
CA LEU A 172 0.53 9.98 -23.28
C LEU A 172 0.05 8.62 -23.80
N ARG A 173 -1.21 8.27 -23.53
CA ARG A 173 -1.79 7.01 -24.00
C ARG A 173 -1.79 6.90 -25.52
N GLN A 174 -2.14 7.97 -26.23
CA GLN A 174 -2.05 8.01 -27.70
C GLN A 174 -0.60 7.90 -28.20
N PHE A 175 0.33 8.56 -27.52
CA PHE A 175 1.76 8.45 -27.83
C PHE A 175 2.24 7.00 -27.67
N LEU A 176 1.91 6.34 -26.57
CA LEU A 176 2.28 4.94 -26.31
C LEU A 176 1.65 3.97 -27.33
N LEU A 177 0.39 4.18 -27.72
CA LEU A 177 -0.26 3.41 -28.79
C LEU A 177 0.49 3.52 -30.12
N GLN A 178 0.93 4.73 -30.48
CA GLN A 178 1.70 4.93 -31.69
C GLN A 178 3.08 4.27 -31.58
N ARG A 179 3.77 4.40 -30.44
CA ARG A 179 5.06 3.75 -30.21
C ARG A 179 4.97 2.24 -30.27
N ALA A 180 3.91 1.63 -29.73
CA ALA A 180 3.67 0.19 -29.86
C ALA A 180 3.54 -0.23 -31.34
N LYS A 181 2.90 0.57 -32.20
CA LYS A 181 2.82 0.31 -33.65
C LYS A 181 4.16 0.49 -34.36
N ASP A 182 5.00 1.41 -33.87
CA ASP A 182 6.33 1.68 -34.41
C ASP A 182 7.37 0.63 -34.00
N GLY A 183 6.98 -0.39 -33.22
CA GLY A 183 7.87 -1.47 -32.80
C GLY A 183 8.43 -1.30 -31.39
N TYR A 184 8.03 -0.28 -30.63
CA TYR A 184 8.43 -0.17 -29.22
C TYR A 184 7.69 -1.21 -28.37
N CYS A 185 8.38 -1.70 -27.35
CA CYS A 185 7.82 -2.46 -26.25
C CYS A 185 8.07 -1.70 -24.94
N PHE A 186 7.15 -1.85 -23.99
CA PHE A 186 7.26 -1.27 -22.65
C PHE A 186 6.39 -2.07 -21.68
N PRO A 187 6.83 -2.25 -20.42
CA PRO A 187 6.00 -2.83 -19.38
C PRO A 187 4.85 -1.89 -19.03
N ILE A 188 3.71 -2.45 -18.65
CA ILE A 188 2.57 -1.72 -18.10
C ILE A 188 2.15 -2.39 -16.79
N ASN A 189 1.56 -1.63 -15.86
CA ASN A 189 0.97 -2.25 -14.68
C ASN A 189 -0.27 -3.05 -15.11
N PRO A 190 -0.45 -4.31 -14.68
CA PRO A 190 -1.60 -5.14 -15.05
C PRO A 190 -2.94 -4.60 -14.53
N VAL A 191 -2.91 -3.67 -13.58
CA VAL A 191 -4.10 -3.00 -13.06
C VAL A 191 -4.60 -1.93 -14.02
N TRP A 192 -3.74 -1.24 -14.77
CA TRP A 192 -4.16 -0.13 -15.63
C TRP A 192 -5.18 -0.55 -16.70
N PRO A 193 -5.00 -1.66 -17.45
CA PRO A 193 -6.00 -2.16 -18.40
C PRO A 193 -7.38 -2.47 -17.80
N LEU A 194 -7.44 -2.70 -16.49
CA LEU A 194 -8.65 -3.08 -15.77
C LEU A 194 -9.30 -1.90 -15.06
N ARG A 195 -8.49 -0.94 -14.63
CA ARG A 195 -8.94 0.22 -13.86
C ARG A 195 -9.24 1.41 -14.78
N ASP A 196 -8.35 1.70 -15.71
CA ASP A 196 -8.28 2.97 -16.41
C ASP A 196 -8.76 2.83 -17.87
N PRO A 197 -9.87 3.48 -18.26
CA PRO A 197 -10.38 3.39 -19.63
C PRO A 197 -9.34 3.77 -20.68
N GLY A 198 -9.20 2.96 -21.73
CA GLY A 198 -8.23 3.16 -22.81
C GLY A 198 -6.90 2.41 -22.64
N TRP A 199 -6.55 1.95 -21.43
CA TRP A 199 -5.29 1.26 -21.19
C TRP A 199 -5.29 -0.20 -21.65
N TYR A 200 -6.47 -0.81 -21.78
CA TYR A 200 -6.60 -2.15 -22.34
C TYR A 200 -6.23 -2.17 -23.83
N GLU A 201 -6.52 -1.10 -24.56
CA GLU A 201 -6.13 -0.91 -25.94
C GLU A 201 -4.61 -0.79 -26.09
N VAL A 202 -3.92 -0.17 -25.12
CA VAL A 202 -2.45 -0.12 -25.08
C VAL A 202 -1.88 -1.53 -24.91
N LEU A 203 -2.42 -2.32 -23.98
CA LEU A 203 -2.01 -3.72 -23.78
C LEU A 203 -2.23 -4.55 -25.06
N HIS A 204 -3.37 -4.40 -25.72
CA HIS A 204 -3.67 -5.10 -26.97
C HIS A 204 -2.74 -4.68 -28.11
N ALA A 205 -2.40 -3.39 -28.21
CA ALA A 205 -1.44 -2.90 -29.20
C ALA A 205 -0.05 -3.53 -28.98
N LEU A 206 0.42 -3.63 -27.74
CA LEU A 206 1.67 -4.32 -27.40
C LEU A 206 1.61 -5.81 -27.77
N LYS A 207 0.50 -6.49 -27.49
CA LYS A 207 0.28 -7.90 -27.83
C LYS A 207 0.27 -8.14 -29.34
N ALA A 208 -0.28 -7.21 -30.11
CA ALA A 208 -0.36 -7.29 -31.56
C ALA A 208 0.99 -7.05 -32.27
N ASN A 209 1.99 -6.48 -31.58
CA ASN A 209 3.30 -6.11 -32.14
C ASN A 209 4.25 -7.32 -32.37
N GLY A 210 3.73 -8.47 -32.83
CA GLY A 210 4.43 -9.65 -33.39
C GLY A 210 5.84 -9.99 -32.87
N ALA A 211 6.84 -9.22 -33.28
CA ALA A 211 8.25 -9.36 -32.90
C ALA A 211 8.50 -9.18 -31.39
N GLU A 212 7.70 -8.35 -30.72
CA GLU A 212 7.86 -7.96 -29.32
C GLU A 212 6.94 -8.75 -28.36
N SER A 213 6.18 -9.74 -28.88
CA SER A 213 5.37 -10.63 -28.05
C SER A 213 6.20 -11.41 -27.04
N ALA A 214 7.48 -11.65 -27.33
CA ALA A 214 8.42 -12.27 -26.41
C ALA A 214 8.67 -11.44 -25.15
N ASN A 215 8.69 -10.10 -25.28
CA ASN A 215 8.84 -9.20 -24.14
C ASN A 215 7.58 -9.13 -23.30
N LEU A 216 6.41 -9.12 -23.94
CA LEU A 216 5.15 -9.22 -23.21
C LEU A 216 5.06 -10.53 -22.41
N ALA A 217 5.54 -11.63 -22.97
CA ALA A 217 5.62 -12.93 -22.28
C ALA A 217 6.68 -12.96 -21.16
N ALA A 218 7.62 -12.01 -21.13
CA ALA A 218 8.57 -11.86 -20.04
C ALA A 218 7.93 -11.22 -18.81
N TRP A 219 6.99 -10.29 -19.02
CA TRP A 219 6.25 -9.60 -17.96
C TRP A 219 4.98 -10.34 -17.52
N PHE A 220 4.25 -10.93 -18.47
CA PHE A 220 2.98 -11.59 -18.22
C PHE A 220 3.02 -13.03 -18.71
N GLU A 221 3.01 -13.97 -17.78
CA GLU A 221 2.76 -15.37 -18.13
C GLU A 221 1.34 -15.56 -18.72
N PRO A 222 1.09 -16.61 -19.52
CA PRO A 222 -0.20 -16.81 -20.18
C PRO A 222 -1.40 -16.71 -19.23
N ARG A 223 -1.28 -17.27 -18.02
CA ARG A 223 -2.33 -17.23 -16.99
C ARG A 223 -2.65 -15.81 -16.52
N VAL A 224 -1.65 -14.93 -16.43
CA VAL A 224 -1.85 -13.52 -16.08
C VAL A 224 -2.63 -12.81 -17.18
N MET A 225 -2.26 -13.03 -18.44
CA MET A 225 -2.98 -12.48 -19.58
C MET A 225 -4.43 -12.97 -19.62
N GLU A 226 -4.66 -14.28 -19.49
CA GLU A 226 -6.01 -14.86 -19.40
C GLU A 226 -6.85 -14.23 -18.29
N ARG A 227 -6.23 -13.95 -17.14
CA ARG A 227 -6.90 -13.30 -16.00
C ARG A 227 -7.28 -11.85 -16.30
N ILE A 228 -6.38 -11.07 -16.90
CA ILE A 228 -6.68 -9.69 -17.34
C ILE A 228 -7.85 -9.69 -18.34
N GLU A 229 -7.81 -10.57 -19.34
CA GLU A 229 -8.87 -10.69 -20.35
C GLU A 229 -10.23 -11.04 -19.73
N ALA A 230 -10.24 -11.98 -18.78
CA ALA A 230 -11.45 -12.39 -18.07
C ALA A 230 -12.03 -11.25 -17.22
N ILE A 231 -11.19 -10.52 -16.47
CA ILE A 231 -11.64 -9.40 -15.63
C ILE A 231 -12.14 -8.25 -16.51
N HIS A 232 -11.41 -7.88 -17.57
CA HIS A 232 -11.83 -6.82 -18.49
C HIS A 232 -13.17 -7.17 -19.17
N THR A 233 -13.35 -8.42 -19.61
CA THR A 233 -14.63 -8.88 -20.18
C THR A 233 -15.80 -8.76 -19.19
N ALA A 234 -15.56 -9.08 -17.92
CA ALA A 234 -16.58 -8.95 -16.86
C ALA A 234 -16.83 -7.48 -16.46
N HIS A 235 -15.83 -6.61 -16.62
CA HIS A 235 -15.85 -5.22 -16.17
C HIS A 235 -15.28 -4.25 -17.25
N PRO A 236 -15.93 -4.14 -18.42
CA PRO A 236 -15.36 -3.43 -19.58
C PRO A 236 -15.23 -1.91 -19.37
N GLY A 237 -16.01 -1.33 -18.45
CA GLY A 237 -15.91 0.10 -18.09
C GLY A 237 -14.82 0.39 -17.06
N GLY A 238 -14.12 -0.63 -16.58
CA GLY A 238 -13.12 -0.53 -15.53
C GLY A 238 -13.63 0.07 -14.23
N PHE A 239 -12.81 0.88 -13.57
CA PHE A 239 -13.15 1.52 -12.31
C PHE A 239 -13.95 2.81 -12.55
N LEU A 240 -15.24 2.78 -12.21
CA LEU A 240 -16.11 3.95 -12.28
C LEU A 240 -16.37 4.49 -10.88
N SER A 241 -15.76 5.63 -10.54
CA SER A 241 -16.15 6.36 -9.34
C SER A 241 -17.57 6.90 -9.52
N LYS A 242 -18.50 6.51 -8.63
CA LYS A 242 -19.91 6.91 -8.71
C LYS A 242 -20.16 8.42 -8.56
N THR A 243 -19.14 9.20 -8.19
CA THR A 243 -19.18 10.66 -8.27
C THR A 243 -18.49 11.12 -9.54
N GLY A 244 -19.23 11.20 -10.64
CA GLY A 244 -18.76 11.84 -11.86
C GLY A 244 -18.22 13.24 -11.57
N TYR A 245 -16.99 13.50 -11.98
CA TYR A 245 -16.37 14.78 -12.35
C TYR A 245 -16.48 16.05 -11.46
N ASP A 246 -17.32 16.16 -10.41
CA ASP A 246 -17.62 17.45 -9.77
C ASP A 246 -17.33 17.56 -8.25
N LYS A 247 -16.98 16.48 -7.55
CA LYS A 247 -16.80 16.52 -6.08
C LYS A 247 -15.38 16.39 -5.55
N MET A 248 -14.39 16.19 -6.43
CA MET A 248 -13.00 15.92 -6.07
C MET A 248 -12.27 17.14 -5.45
N ARG A 249 -12.83 18.36 -5.52
CA ARG A 249 -12.11 19.57 -5.10
C ARG A 249 -12.15 19.89 -3.60
N ARG A 250 -12.96 19.20 -2.77
CA ARG A 250 -13.12 19.59 -1.34
C ARG A 250 -12.63 18.60 -0.28
N GLU A 251 -12.47 17.31 -0.59
CA GLU A 251 -11.96 16.33 0.40
C GLU A 251 -10.48 15.96 0.20
N VAL A 252 -9.88 16.33 -0.93
CA VAL A 252 -8.51 15.99 -1.32
C VAL A 252 -7.43 16.70 -0.47
N SER A 253 -7.78 17.73 0.31
CA SER A 253 -6.80 18.39 1.20
C SER A 253 -6.32 17.50 2.36
N SER A 254 -7.06 16.45 2.73
CA SER A 254 -6.66 15.51 3.80
C SER A 254 -5.89 14.29 3.27
N ILE A 255 -5.99 13.97 1.97
CA ILE A 255 -5.43 12.76 1.36
C ILE A 255 -4.23 13.09 0.45
N ARG A 256 -4.10 14.33 -0.05
CA ARG A 256 -2.93 14.75 -0.83
C ARG A 256 -1.59 14.51 -0.13
N ASN A 257 -1.55 14.62 1.21
CA ASN A 257 -0.32 14.36 1.96
C ASN A 257 0.05 12.87 2.05
N THR A 258 -0.81 11.96 1.61
CA THR A 258 -0.51 10.51 1.54
C THR A 258 -0.19 10.01 0.13
N MET A 259 -0.27 10.88 -0.89
CA MET A 259 -0.02 10.51 -2.29
C MET A 259 1.46 10.54 -2.68
N ASP A 260 2.28 11.30 -1.96
CA ASP A 260 3.75 11.39 -2.12
C ASP A 260 4.49 10.38 -1.22
N LEU A 261 3.80 9.32 -0.79
CA LEU A 261 4.40 8.24 0.01
C LEU A 261 4.75 7.09 -0.92
N SER A 262 6.02 6.73 -0.95
CA SER A 262 6.47 5.49 -1.58
C SER A 262 5.74 4.29 -0.97
N GLY A 263 5.67 3.17 -1.71
CA GLY A 263 5.09 1.92 -1.19
C GLY A 263 5.73 1.45 0.13
N ILE A 264 7.00 1.83 0.39
CA ILE A 264 7.70 1.60 1.66
C ILE A 264 7.07 2.42 2.78
N GLU A 265 7.01 3.73 2.60
CA GLU A 265 6.51 4.66 3.61
C GLU A 265 5.05 4.35 3.94
N MET A 266 4.29 3.92 2.94
CA MET A 266 2.94 3.44 3.17
C MET A 266 2.87 2.14 3.96
N ALA A 267 3.73 1.15 3.66
CA ALA A 267 3.81 -0.08 4.44
C ALA A 267 4.17 0.21 5.90
N ASP A 268 5.10 1.15 6.14
CA ASP A 268 5.51 1.58 7.47
C ASP A 268 4.38 2.29 8.23
N ILE A 269 3.64 3.19 7.58
CA ILE A 269 2.46 3.83 8.17
C ILE A 269 1.39 2.80 8.52
N MET A 270 1.13 1.85 7.62
CA MET A 270 0.17 0.77 7.87
C MET A 270 0.63 -0.13 9.04
N TYR A 271 1.93 -0.44 9.12
CA TYR A 271 2.49 -1.21 10.22
C TYR A 271 2.36 -0.48 11.56
N GLU A 272 2.62 0.83 11.59
CA GLU A 272 2.41 1.64 12.79
C GLU A 272 0.94 1.72 13.22
N ASP A 273 0.00 1.81 12.27
CA ASP A 273 -1.43 1.75 12.57
C ASP A 273 -1.83 0.42 13.22
N VAL A 274 -1.35 -0.71 12.69
CA VAL A 274 -1.57 -2.05 13.28
C VAL A 274 -0.95 -2.11 14.68
N ARG A 275 0.27 -1.58 14.86
CA ARG A 275 0.97 -1.53 16.14
C ARG A 275 0.23 -0.67 17.16
N LEU A 276 -0.30 0.49 16.76
CA LEU A 276 -1.09 1.38 17.59
C LEU A 276 -2.39 0.71 18.04
N GLU A 277 -3.06 -0.01 17.16
CA GLU A 277 -4.29 -0.73 17.50
C GLU A 277 -4.01 -1.92 18.44
N ALA A 278 -2.92 -2.66 18.23
CA ALA A 278 -2.43 -3.67 19.16
C ALA A 278 -2.14 -3.07 20.55
N ARG A 279 -1.47 -1.91 20.61
CA ARG A 279 -1.22 -1.17 21.86
C ARG A 279 -2.50 -0.72 22.55
N LYS A 280 -3.52 -0.28 21.80
CA LYS A 280 -4.84 0.07 22.37
C LYS A 280 -5.54 -1.15 22.96
N ARG A 281 -5.54 -2.28 22.25
CA ARG A 281 -6.09 -3.56 22.74
C ARG A 281 -5.38 -4.04 24.00
N TRP A 282 -4.04 -3.97 24.02
CA TRP A 282 -3.25 -4.31 25.20
C TRP A 282 -3.55 -3.41 26.40
N ARG A 283 -3.71 -2.09 26.18
CA ARG A 283 -4.13 -1.16 27.23
C ARG A 283 -5.50 -1.52 27.81
N ARG A 284 -6.48 -1.84 26.98
CA ARG A 284 -7.82 -2.28 27.43
C ARG A 284 -7.75 -3.59 28.22
N ALA A 285 -7.00 -4.58 27.73
CA ALA A 285 -6.80 -5.86 28.42
C ALA A 285 -6.14 -5.68 29.79
N ARG A 286 -5.10 -4.84 29.86
CA ARG A 286 -4.42 -4.48 31.12
C ARG A 286 -5.38 -3.80 32.10
N GLN A 287 -6.20 -2.85 31.63
CA GLN A 287 -7.22 -2.19 32.48
C GLN A 287 -8.23 -3.20 33.02
N ALA A 288 -8.71 -4.14 32.19
CA ALA A 288 -9.64 -5.19 32.62
C ALA A 288 -9.01 -6.13 33.67
N LEU A 289 -7.73 -6.48 33.51
CA LEU A 289 -6.99 -7.29 34.50
C LEU A 289 -6.84 -6.55 35.83
N ILE A 290 -6.48 -5.26 35.80
CA ILE A 290 -6.39 -4.42 37.01
C ILE A 290 -7.74 -4.35 37.71
N LEU A 291 -8.84 -4.17 36.97
CA LEU A 291 -10.19 -4.11 37.53
C LEU A 291 -10.58 -5.45 38.18
N LYS A 292 -10.31 -6.58 37.52
CA LYS A 292 -10.54 -7.92 38.09
C LYS A 292 -9.73 -8.15 39.37
N ALA A 293 -8.46 -7.75 39.38
CA ALA A 293 -7.60 -7.87 40.56
C ALA A 293 -8.14 -7.03 41.73
N ARG A 294 -8.59 -5.80 41.48
CA ARG A 294 -9.22 -4.94 42.49
C ARG A 294 -10.50 -5.55 43.06
N LEU A 295 -11.38 -6.07 42.19
CA LEU A 295 -12.62 -6.73 42.62
C LEU A 295 -12.33 -8.00 43.45
N ALA A 296 -11.32 -8.79 43.08
CA ALA A 296 -10.91 -9.96 43.85
C ALA A 296 -10.36 -9.57 45.23
N ALA A 297 -9.54 -8.51 45.31
CA ALA A 297 -9.04 -7.99 46.57
C ALA A 297 -10.17 -7.48 47.49
N GLN A 298 -11.15 -6.75 46.93
CA GLN A 298 -12.33 -6.28 47.68
C GLN A 298 -13.18 -7.45 48.19
N ARG A 299 -13.42 -8.49 47.37
CA ARG A 299 -14.13 -9.70 47.81
C ARG A 299 -13.39 -10.41 48.94
N LYS A 300 -12.06 -10.52 48.85
CA LYS A 300 -11.25 -11.10 49.92
C LYS A 300 -11.35 -10.29 51.20
N ALA A 301 -11.32 -8.97 51.13
CA ALA A 301 -11.47 -8.09 52.29
C ALA A 301 -12.86 -8.21 52.95
N MET A 302 -13.93 -8.29 52.14
CA MET A 302 -15.31 -8.50 52.65
C MET A 302 -15.56 -9.92 53.17
N GLY A 303 -14.90 -10.94 52.61
CA GLY A 303 -15.00 -12.33 53.08
C GLY A 303 -14.30 -12.58 54.43
N THR A 304 -13.41 -11.69 54.85
CA THR A 304 -12.75 -11.75 56.18
C THR A 304 -13.53 -11.10 57.31
N SER A 305 -14.65 -10.41 57.04
CA SER A 305 -15.57 -9.94 58.08
C SER A 305 -16.67 -10.97 58.30
N ALA A 306 -16.31 -12.15 58.80
CA ALA A 306 -17.30 -13.01 59.44
C ALA A 306 -17.63 -12.38 60.81
N PRO A 307 -18.90 -12.06 61.11
CA PRO A 307 -19.27 -11.66 62.46
C PRO A 307 -19.01 -12.85 63.39
N ALA A 308 -18.26 -12.60 64.46
CA ALA A 308 -18.18 -13.53 65.58
C ALA A 308 -19.59 -13.69 66.14
N THR A 309 -20.24 -14.82 65.86
CA THR A 309 -21.49 -15.19 66.49
C THR A 309 -21.20 -15.54 67.95
N GLU A 310 -21.46 -14.57 68.83
CA GLU A 310 -21.82 -14.82 70.23
C GLU A 310 -23.26 -15.33 70.29
N THR A 311 -23.47 -16.55 70.79
CA THR A 311 -24.59 -17.00 71.64
C THR A 311 -24.39 -18.50 71.87
N GLU A 312 -23.93 -18.88 73.06
CA GLU A 312 -24.72 -19.22 74.26
C GLU A 312 -25.19 -20.68 74.27
N GLN A 313 -24.82 -21.31 75.38
CA GLN A 313 -25.24 -22.63 75.81
C GLN A 313 -26.73 -22.62 76.12
N GLU A 314 -27.46 -23.66 75.73
CA GLU A 314 -28.37 -24.29 76.68
C GLU A 314 -28.58 -25.77 76.35
N ALA A 315 -28.48 -26.56 77.41
CA ALA A 315 -28.58 -28.00 77.42
C ALA A 315 -30.03 -28.46 77.54
N GLY A 316 -30.32 -29.64 76.99
CA GLY A 316 -31.18 -30.57 77.69
C GLY A 316 -32.38 -31.14 76.92
N SER A 317 -32.38 -32.47 76.91
CA SER A 317 -33.56 -33.33 77.07
C SER A 317 -34.26 -33.86 75.81
N SER A 318 -33.92 -35.12 75.53
CA SER A 318 -34.85 -36.25 75.62
C SER A 318 -35.95 -36.43 74.55
N ASN A 319 -35.85 -37.61 73.93
CA ASN A 319 -36.89 -38.61 73.73
C ASN A 319 -37.60 -38.75 72.37
N ARG A 320 -37.62 -40.03 71.97
CA ARG A 320 -38.60 -40.79 71.17
C ARG A 320 -38.56 -40.58 69.64
N CYS A 321 -38.21 -41.61 68.86
CA CYS A 321 -38.92 -42.86 68.56
C CYS A 321 -40.03 -42.68 67.52
N ARG A 322 -39.80 -43.20 66.30
CA ARG A 322 -40.70 -44.06 65.47
C ARG A 322 -40.53 -43.85 63.96
N THR A 323 -40.18 -44.97 63.31
CA THR A 323 -40.74 -45.55 62.08
C THR A 323 -40.74 -44.76 60.76
N ASP A 324 -39.90 -45.22 59.81
CA ASP A 324 -40.26 -46.01 58.60
C ASP A 324 -41.14 -45.38 57.48
N PRO A 325 -41.26 -45.96 56.27
CA PRO A 325 -40.69 -45.41 55.03
C PRO A 325 -41.72 -45.19 53.89
N ASN A 326 -41.21 -44.86 52.69
CA ASN A 326 -41.79 -44.97 51.32
C ASN A 326 -42.53 -43.79 50.65
N ALA A 327 -42.36 -43.83 49.31
CA ALA A 327 -43.07 -43.16 48.19
C ALA A 327 -42.60 -41.73 47.86
N THR A 328 -42.15 -41.40 46.64
CA THR A 328 -42.26 -42.04 45.31
C THR A 328 -41.15 -41.50 44.41
#